data_AF-A0A1M5MQ95-F1
#
_entry.id   AF-A0A1M5MQ95-F1
#
_cell.length_a   1.000
_cell.length_b   1.000
_cell.length_c   1.000
_cell.angle_alpha   90.00
_cell.angle_beta   90.00
_cell.angle_gamma   90.00
#
_symmetry.space_group_name_H-M   'P 1'
#
loop_
_entity.id
_entity.type
_entity.pdbx_description
1 polymer ?
#
loop_
_entity_poly.entity_id
_entity_poly.type
_entity_poly.pdbx_seq_one_letter_code
_entity_poly.pdbx_strand_id
1 'polypeptide(L)'
;MNAISIAVEKVGGPISAAEICGIRRQAIDKWLARGSLPRTEYTGETNYASRLADASNGDFTAEWLLAAAAPTKSAAALSGSRKPALAGERRSPRKPADRRGRRDTDLSTQEAKELLESAEKIAGTLQRIAKD
;
A
#
# COMPACT_ATOMS: atom_id res chain seq x y z
N MET A 1 -14.04 1.43 9.99
CA MET A 1 -12.95 0.42 9.84
C MET A 1 -13.29 -0.44 8.64
N ASN A 2 -12.39 -0.59 7.67
CA ASN A 2 -12.63 -1.38 6.46
C ASN A 2 -12.09 -2.81 6.66
N ALA A 3 -12.57 -3.80 5.92
CA ALA A 3 -12.05 -5.17 6.03
C ALA A 3 -10.54 -5.26 5.75
N ILE A 4 -10.07 -4.50 4.75
CA ILE A 4 -8.64 -4.40 4.43
C ILE A 4 -7.83 -3.88 5.61
N SER A 5 -8.31 -2.86 6.34
CA SER A 5 -7.53 -2.29 7.46
C SER A 5 -7.37 -3.31 8.59
N ILE A 6 -8.42 -4.09 8.88
CA ILE A 6 -8.37 -5.16 9.87
C ILE A 6 -7.34 -6.22 9.43
N ALA A 7 -7.43 -6.71 8.20
CA ALA A 7 -6.51 -7.72 7.69
C ALA A 7 -5.04 -7.23 7.73
N VAL A 8 -4.80 -5.98 7.31
CA VAL A 8 -3.47 -5.37 7.30
C VAL A 8 -2.91 -5.23 8.72
N GLU A 9 -3.71 -4.84 9.70
CA GLU A 9 -3.28 -4.76 11.10
C GLU A 9 -2.90 -6.13 11.66
N LYS A 10 -3.68 -7.17 11.34
CA LYS A 10 -3.44 -8.53 11.81
C LYS A 10 -2.15 -9.15 11.28
N VAL A 11 -1.73 -8.80 10.07
CA VAL A 11 -0.46 -9.27 9.50
C VAL A 11 0.76 -8.42 9.90
N GLY A 12 0.61 -7.46 10.82
CA GLY A 12 1.71 -6.60 11.29
C GLY A 12 1.84 -5.24 10.59
N GLY A 13 0.84 -4.86 9.80
CA GLY A 13 0.73 -3.54 9.19
C GLY A 13 1.02 -3.48 7.68
N PRO A 14 0.98 -2.28 7.08
CA PRO A 14 1.01 -2.12 5.62
C PRO A 14 2.33 -2.53 4.95
N ILE A 15 3.44 -2.46 5.68
CA ILE A 15 4.77 -2.84 5.18
C ILE A 15 4.85 -4.38 5.12
N SER A 16 4.54 -5.07 6.22
CA SER A 16 4.48 -6.53 6.27
C SER A 16 3.51 -7.09 5.24
N ALA A 17 2.32 -6.49 5.09
CA ALA A 17 1.36 -6.88 4.06
C ALA A 17 1.94 -6.76 2.63
N ALA A 18 2.73 -5.71 2.36
CA ALA A 18 3.36 -5.50 1.06
C ALA A 18 4.45 -6.54 0.77
N GLU A 19 5.26 -6.88 1.77
CA GLU A 19 6.28 -7.93 1.71
C GLU A 19 5.64 -9.31 1.47
N ILE A 20 4.63 -9.65 2.27
CA ILE A 20 3.85 -10.89 2.14
C ILE A 20 3.26 -11.01 0.75
N CYS A 21 2.78 -9.91 0.16
CA CYS A 21 2.19 -9.89 -1.18
C CYS A 21 3.23 -9.73 -2.31
N GLY A 22 4.48 -9.40 -2.01
CA GLY A 22 5.52 -9.13 -3.02
C GLY A 22 5.24 -7.90 -3.88
N ILE A 23 4.54 -6.90 -3.32
CA ILE A 23 4.14 -5.67 -4.04
C ILE A 23 4.65 -4.42 -3.31
N ARG A 24 4.50 -3.26 -3.94
CA ARG A 24 4.87 -1.97 -3.32
C ARG A 24 3.86 -1.61 -2.22
N ARG A 25 4.31 -1.01 -1.11
CA ARG A 25 3.44 -0.46 -0.04
C ARG A 25 2.34 0.46 -0.57
N GLN A 26 2.64 1.25 -1.60
CA GLN A 26 1.66 2.14 -2.25
C GLN A 26 0.46 1.38 -2.85
N ALA A 27 0.62 0.11 -3.23
CA ALA A 27 -0.50 -0.72 -3.66
C ALA A 27 -1.43 -1.05 -2.48
N ILE A 28 -0.87 -1.41 -1.33
CA ILE A 28 -1.62 -1.63 -0.08
C ILE A 28 -2.38 -0.36 0.33
N ASP A 29 -1.74 0.81 0.25
CA ASP A 29 -2.42 2.08 0.54
C ASP A 29 -3.63 2.33 -0.34
N LYS A 30 -3.52 1.99 -1.64
CA LYS A 30 -4.64 2.12 -2.57
C LYS A 30 -5.77 1.18 -2.18
N TRP A 31 -5.48 -0.03 -1.69
CA TRP A 31 -6.49 -0.96 -1.21
C TRP A 31 -7.16 -0.43 0.07
N LEU A 32 -6.37 0.10 1.01
CA LEU A 32 -6.87 0.72 2.24
C LEU A 32 -7.78 1.91 1.94
N ALA A 33 -7.34 2.82 1.07
CA ALA A 33 -8.11 4.01 0.66
C ALA A 33 -9.40 3.64 -0.07
N ARG A 34 -9.38 2.57 -0.88
CA ARG A 34 -10.57 2.07 -1.61
C ARG A 34 -11.43 1.11 -0.78
N GLY A 35 -10.92 0.65 0.37
CA GLY A 35 -11.53 -0.40 1.16
C GLY A 35 -11.75 -1.73 0.41
N SER A 36 -11.02 -1.97 -0.68
CA SER A 36 -11.25 -3.12 -1.57
C SER A 36 -9.96 -3.69 -2.16
N LEU A 37 -9.99 -5.00 -2.39
CA LEU A 37 -8.92 -5.75 -3.06
C LEU A 37 -8.88 -5.43 -4.57
N PRO A 38 -7.73 -5.62 -5.24
CA PRO A 38 -7.62 -5.41 -6.67
C PRO A 38 -8.52 -6.42 -7.42
N ARG A 39 -8.99 -6.03 -8.61
CA ARG A 39 -9.89 -6.87 -9.41
C ARG A 39 -9.29 -8.24 -9.75
N THR A 40 -7.98 -8.32 -9.82
CA THR A 40 -7.20 -9.53 -10.09
C THR A 40 -7.41 -10.64 -9.07
N GLU A 41 -7.77 -10.30 -7.81
CA GLU A 41 -8.13 -11.30 -6.79
C GLU A 41 -9.43 -12.03 -7.15
N TYR A 42 -10.37 -11.33 -7.79
CA TYR A 42 -11.67 -11.89 -8.17
C TYR A 42 -11.64 -12.59 -9.53
N THR A 43 -10.62 -12.30 -10.35
CA THR A 43 -10.39 -13.03 -11.60
C THR A 43 -9.43 -14.21 -11.43
N GLY A 44 -8.84 -14.38 -10.24
CA GLY A 44 -7.91 -15.48 -9.93
C GLY A 44 -6.51 -15.29 -10.49
N GLU A 45 -6.18 -14.11 -11.01
CA GLU A 45 -4.83 -13.77 -11.48
C GLU A 45 -3.85 -13.57 -10.33
N THR A 46 -4.38 -13.18 -9.16
CA THR A 46 -3.60 -12.97 -7.94
C THR A 46 -4.25 -13.70 -6.76
N ASN A 47 -3.45 -13.96 -5.72
CA ASN A 47 -3.83 -14.70 -4.51
C ASN A 47 -3.40 -13.97 -3.22
N TYR A 48 -3.53 -12.66 -3.18
CA TYR A 48 -3.18 -11.82 -2.02
C TYR A 48 -3.99 -12.17 -0.77
N ALA A 49 -5.29 -12.43 -0.90
CA ALA A 49 -6.15 -12.75 0.22
C ALA A 49 -5.71 -14.03 0.95
N SER A 50 -5.33 -15.07 0.20
CA SER A 50 -4.78 -16.30 0.76
C SER A 50 -3.46 -16.06 1.47
N ARG A 51 -2.52 -15.36 0.83
CA ARG A 51 -1.20 -15.06 1.41
C ARG A 51 -1.31 -14.25 2.71
N LEU A 52 -2.24 -13.30 2.76
CA LEU A 52 -2.51 -12.51 3.96
C LEU A 52 -3.16 -13.36 5.06
N ALA A 53 -4.09 -14.25 4.72
CA ALA A 53 -4.72 -15.15 5.68
C ALA A 53 -3.69 -16.13 6.29
N ASP A 54 -2.83 -16.72 5.46
CA ASP A 54 -1.75 -17.61 5.90
C ASP A 54 -0.78 -16.89 6.85
N ALA A 55 -0.41 -15.65 6.51
CA ALA A 55 0.46 -14.83 7.35
C ALA A 55 -0.20 -14.34 8.65
N SER A 56 -1.54 -14.30 8.70
CA SER A 56 -2.30 -13.90 9.88
C SER A 56 -2.46 -15.02 10.92
N ASN A 57 -1.92 -16.21 10.65
CA ASN A 57 -1.95 -17.35 11.57
C ASN A 57 -3.37 -17.72 12.04
N GLY A 58 -4.37 -17.52 11.17
CA GLY A 58 -5.78 -17.86 11.42
C GLY A 58 -6.65 -16.73 12.01
N ASP A 59 -6.15 -15.50 12.13
CA ASP A 59 -6.97 -14.35 12.55
C ASP A 59 -8.16 -14.06 11.61
N PHE A 60 -8.01 -14.37 10.32
CA PHE A 60 -9.09 -14.29 9.33
C PHE A 60 -8.90 -15.31 8.20
N THR A 61 -9.98 -15.57 7.46
CA THR A 61 -9.94 -16.44 6.27
C THR A 61 -9.88 -15.64 4.98
N ALA A 62 -9.30 -16.23 3.93
CA ALA A 62 -9.24 -15.61 2.61
C ALA A 62 -10.64 -15.33 2.04
N GLU A 63 -11.58 -16.25 2.24
CA GLU A 63 -12.98 -16.13 1.82
C GLU A 63 -13.68 -14.94 2.49
N TRP A 64 -13.48 -14.79 3.80
CA TRP A 64 -14.00 -13.66 4.54
C TRP A 64 -13.44 -12.33 4.00
N LEU A 65 -12.13 -12.27 3.75
CA LEU A 65 -11.49 -11.07 3.23
C LEU A 65 -12.00 -10.72 1.82
N LEU A 66 -12.17 -11.70 0.93
CA LEU A 66 -12.72 -11.50 -0.41
C LEU A 66 -14.18 -11.02 -0.38
N ALA A 67 -15.00 -11.59 0.51
CA ALA A 67 -16.39 -11.17 0.65
C ALA A 67 -16.50 -9.75 1.23
N ALA A 68 -15.70 -9.44 2.25
CA ALA A 68 -15.77 -8.17 2.96
C ALA A 68 -15.02 -7.02 2.25
N ALA A 69 -14.04 -7.34 1.39
CA ALA A 69 -13.29 -6.38 0.58
C ALA A 69 -13.72 -6.39 -0.91
N ALA A 70 -14.91 -6.94 -1.20
CA ALA A 70 -15.51 -6.89 -2.52
C ALA A 70 -15.60 -5.43 -3.00
N PRO A 71 -15.27 -5.14 -4.27
CA PRO A 71 -15.44 -3.81 -4.84
C PRO A 71 -16.95 -3.53 -5.01
N THR A 72 -17.62 -3.19 -3.92
CA THR A 72 -19.01 -2.74 -3.98
C THR A 72 -19.04 -1.41 -4.70
N LYS A 73 -19.92 -1.31 -5.69
CA LYS A 73 -20.21 -0.09 -6.45
C LYS A 73 -20.98 0.92 -5.57
N SER A 74 -20.49 1.22 -4.38
CA SER A 74 -21.09 2.15 -3.43
C SER A 74 -20.60 3.55 -3.78
N ALA A 75 -21.16 4.21 -4.81
CA ALA A 75 -22.35 5.04 -4.66
C ALA A 75 -23.21 5.21 -5.94
N ALA A 76 -23.26 4.24 -6.87
CA ALA A 76 -24.00 4.41 -8.14
C ALA A 76 -25.32 3.66 -8.25
N ALA A 77 -25.67 2.77 -7.31
CA ALA A 77 -26.85 1.90 -7.44
C ALA A 77 -28.09 2.33 -6.63
N LEU A 78 -28.03 3.42 -5.84
CA LEU A 78 -29.14 3.86 -4.97
C LEU A 78 -29.65 5.30 -5.21
N SER A 79 -29.30 5.94 -6.34
CA SER A 79 -29.92 7.21 -6.75
C SER A 79 -30.46 7.12 -8.17
N GLY A 80 -31.58 6.41 -8.31
CA GLY A 80 -32.52 6.67 -9.38
C GLY A 80 -33.14 8.06 -9.18
N SER A 81 -32.53 9.08 -9.76
CA SER A 81 -33.17 10.37 -10.03
C SER A 81 -32.53 10.95 -11.27
N ARG A 82 -33.19 10.69 -12.42
CA ARG A 82 -32.91 11.40 -13.66
C ARG A 82 -33.19 12.88 -13.40
N LYS A 83 -32.19 13.75 -13.52
CA LYS A 83 -32.42 15.15 -13.88
C LYS A 83 -32.09 15.30 -15.37
N PRO A 84 -33.07 15.65 -16.24
CA PRO A 84 -32.77 15.94 -17.63
C PRO A 84 -32.27 17.37 -17.79
N ALA A 85 -31.35 17.53 -18.75
CA ALA A 85 -31.00 18.71 -19.56
C ALA A 85 -30.68 20.04 -18.86
N LEU A 86 -29.51 20.62 -19.17
CA LEU A 86 -29.45 21.77 -20.08
C LEU A 86 -28.00 22.04 -20.54
N ALA A 87 -27.89 22.48 -21.78
CA ALA A 87 -26.68 22.81 -22.50
C ALA A 87 -25.84 23.91 -21.86
N GLY A 88 -24.54 23.88 -22.17
CA GLY A 88 -23.67 25.06 -22.22
C GLY A 88 -23.14 25.53 -20.87
N GLU A 89 -21.93 25.12 -20.52
CA GLU A 89 -20.95 26.12 -20.06
C GLU A 89 -19.52 25.62 -20.28
N ARG A 90 -18.70 26.55 -20.77
CA ARG A 90 -17.39 26.35 -21.36
C ARG A 90 -16.38 25.79 -20.34
N ARG A 91 -15.48 24.94 -20.82
CA ARG A 91 -14.29 24.52 -20.06
C ARG A 91 -13.46 25.74 -19.70
N SER A 92 -13.34 26.02 -18.41
CA SER A 92 -12.18 26.75 -17.86
C SER A 92 -11.18 25.73 -17.29
N PRO A 93 -9.88 25.91 -17.55
CA PRO A 93 -8.86 24.93 -17.15
C PRO A 93 -8.71 24.93 -15.63
N ARG A 94 -8.76 23.75 -15.02
CA ARG A 94 -8.34 23.59 -13.62
C ARG A 94 -6.81 23.79 -13.57
N LYS A 95 -6.38 24.79 -12.80
CA LYS A 95 -4.97 25.12 -12.52
C LYS A 95 -4.18 23.86 -12.10
N PRO A 96 -2.93 23.66 -12.55
CA PRO A 96 -2.04 22.68 -11.96
C PRO A 96 -1.43 23.29 -10.69
N ALA A 97 -2.13 23.16 -9.57
CA ALA A 97 -1.63 23.57 -8.26
C ALA A 97 -1.84 22.42 -7.28
N ASP A 98 -0.88 21.48 -7.29
CA ASP A 98 -0.06 21.09 -6.14
C ASP A 98 0.58 19.72 -6.46
N ARG A 99 1.74 19.74 -7.13
CA ARG A 99 2.67 18.60 -7.17
C ARG A 99 3.69 18.78 -6.04
N ARG A 100 3.23 18.89 -4.80
CA ARG A 100 4.02 18.65 -3.58
C ARG A 100 3.40 17.42 -2.91
N GLY A 101 4.11 16.40 -2.44
CA GLY A 101 5.54 16.23 -2.24
C GLY A 101 6.07 14.99 -2.98
N ARG A 102 7.24 15.19 -3.57
CA ARG A 102 8.10 14.15 -4.12
C ARG A 102 9.22 13.95 -3.10
N ARG A 103 9.38 12.71 -2.63
CA ARG A 103 10.53 12.12 -1.91
C ARG A 103 10.61 12.33 -0.39
N ASP A 104 9.97 11.43 0.34
CA ASP A 104 10.37 11.06 1.71
C ASP A 104 11.05 9.67 1.76
N THR A 105 11.50 9.13 0.61
CA THR A 105 12.16 7.82 0.54
C THR A 105 13.70 7.89 0.47
N ASP A 106 14.29 9.10 0.45
CA ASP A 106 15.75 9.26 0.40
C ASP A 106 16.41 9.25 1.79
N LEU A 107 15.72 9.73 2.84
CA LEU A 107 16.32 9.85 4.19
C LEU A 107 16.73 8.49 4.78
N SER A 108 15.87 7.48 4.67
CA SER A 108 16.15 6.14 5.18
C SER A 108 17.28 5.42 4.42
N THR A 109 17.56 5.83 3.17
CA THR A 109 18.67 5.27 2.39
C THR A 109 20.01 5.93 2.75
N GLN A 110 20.01 7.20 3.18
CA GLN A 110 21.24 7.87 3.63
C GLN A 110 21.70 7.34 5.00
N GLU A 111 20.78 7.12 5.94
CA GLU A 111 21.11 6.55 7.26
C GLU A 111 21.72 5.14 7.13
N ALA A 112 21.21 4.33 6.21
CA ALA A 112 21.75 3.00 5.94
C ALA A 112 23.17 3.04 5.33
N LYS A 113 23.48 4.05 4.49
CA LYS A 113 24.82 4.22 3.90
C LYS A 113 25.84 4.71 4.92
N GLU A 114 25.46 5.64 5.79
CA GLU A 114 26.35 6.16 6.83
C GLU A 114 26.73 5.10 7.86
N LEU A 115 25.80 4.20 8.22
CA LEU A 115 26.08 3.08 9.11
C LEU A 115 27.07 2.07 8.49
N LEU A 116 26.95 1.80 7.19
CA LEU A 116 27.86 0.91 6.47
C LEU A 116 29.27 1.52 6.41
N GLU A 117 29.38 2.80 6.05
CA GLU A 117 30.67 3.49 5.95
C GLU A 117 31.34 3.67 7.33
N SER A 118 30.55 3.85 8.39
CA SER A 118 31.04 3.87 9.76
C SER A 118 31.60 2.52 10.18
N ALA A 119 30.95 1.42 9.79
CA ALA A 119 31.44 0.06 10.07
C ALA A 119 32.77 -0.23 9.36
N GLU A 120 32.94 0.22 8.11
CA GLU A 120 34.20 0.07 7.37
C GLU A 120 35.36 0.86 8.00
N LYS A 121 35.11 2.07 8.49
CA LYS A 121 36.12 2.88 9.19
C LYS A 121 36.58 2.22 10.48
N ILE A 122 35.67 1.63 11.25
CA ILE A 122 36.00 0.89 12.48
C ILE A 122 36.84 -0.34 12.14
N ALA A 123 36.46 -1.12 11.12
CA ALA A 123 37.22 -2.29 10.69
C ALA A 123 38.65 -1.94 10.24
N GLY A 124 38.83 -0.84 9.51
CA GLY A 124 40.14 -0.35 9.08
C GLY A 124 41.06 0.08 10.24
N THR A 125 40.50 0.69 11.28
CA THR A 125 41.25 1.07 12.49
C THR A 125 41.71 -0.15 13.29
N LEU A 126 40.85 -1.16 13.42
CA LEU A 126 41.20 -2.41 14.11
C LEU A 126 42.31 -3.18 13.38
N GLN A 127 42.32 -3.17 12.04
CA GLN A 127 43.41 -3.79 11.27
C GLN A 127 44.77 -3.09 11.43
N ARG A 128 44.79 -1.78 11.73
CA ARG A 128 46.05 -1.06 12.02
C ARG A 128 46.56 -1.37 13.42
N ILE A 129 45.67 -1.42 14.42
CA ILE A 129 46.03 -1.75 15.81
C ILE A 129 46.58 -3.17 15.93
N ALA A 130 46.13 -4.12 15.10
CA ALA A 130 46.60 -5.50 15.13
C ALA A 130 47.91 -5.77 14.37
N LYS A 131 48.53 -4.73 13.78
CA LYS A 131 49.75 -4.87 12.95
C LYS A 131 50.98 -4.14 13.51
N ASP A 132 50.82 -3.43 14.63
CA ASP A 132 51.89 -3.00 15.55
C ASP A 132 52.05 -4.03 16.68
#